data_AF-A0ABD4Q870-F1
#
_entry.id   AF-A0ABD4Q870-F1
#
_cell.length_a   1.000
_cell.length_b   1.000
_cell.length_c   1.000
_cell.angle_alpha   90.00
_cell.angle_beta   90.00
_cell.angle_gamma   90.00
#
_symmetry.space_group_name_H-M   'P 1'
#
loop_
_entity.id
_entity.type
_entity.pdbx_description
1 polymer ?
#
loop_
_entity_poly.entity_id
_entity_poly.type
_entity_poly.pdbx_seq_one_letter_code
_entity_poly.pdbx_strand_id
1 'polypeptide(L)'
;ITQGFISRHADGGTAILGRGGSDTSAAYFGALLGASRVEIWTDVPGMFSANPKDVPDARLLTRLDYYEAQEIATTGAKVLH
;
A
#
# COMPACT_ATOMS: atom_id res chain seq x y z
N ILE A 1 -1.61 18.55 5.70
CA ILE A 1 -2.12 17.42 6.51
C ILE A 1 -3.58 17.22 6.11
N THR A 2 -3.98 16.01 5.73
CA THR A 2 -5.34 15.69 5.28
C THR A 2 -5.67 14.23 5.60
N GLN A 3 -6.92 13.82 5.41
CA GLN A 3 -7.35 12.43 5.52
C GLN A 3 -7.12 11.69 4.19
N GLY A 4 -6.83 10.39 4.26
CA GLY A 4 -6.99 9.43 3.16
C GLY A 4 -8.30 8.66 3.29
N PHE A 5 -8.46 7.59 2.51
CA PHE A 5 -9.61 6.64 2.50
C PHE A 5 -10.95 7.22 2.01
N ILE A 6 -11.22 8.49 2.25
CA ILE A 6 -12.45 9.18 1.87
C ILE A 6 -12.35 9.85 0.51
N SER A 7 -13.45 9.93 -0.22
CA SER A 7 -13.59 10.70 -1.46
C SER A 7 -15.00 11.28 -1.59
N ARG A 8 -15.28 11.99 -2.68
CA ARG A 8 -16.57 12.62 -2.94
C ARG A 8 -17.14 12.14 -4.27
N HIS A 9 -18.38 11.66 -4.26
CA HIS A 9 -19.13 11.34 -5.47
C HIS A 9 -19.49 12.62 -6.24
N ALA A 10 -19.77 12.49 -7.54
CA ALA A 10 -20.13 13.62 -8.40
C ALA A 10 -21.42 14.34 -7.97
N ASP A 11 -22.34 13.63 -7.31
CA ASP A 11 -23.57 14.19 -6.72
C ASP A 11 -23.33 14.95 -5.40
N GLY A 12 -22.09 14.94 -4.91
CA GLY A 12 -21.67 15.63 -3.71
C GLY A 12 -21.66 14.79 -2.44
N GLY A 13 -22.13 13.53 -2.47
CA GLY A 13 -22.10 12.61 -1.34
C GLY A 13 -20.71 12.10 -0.98
N THR A 14 -20.52 11.66 0.28
CA THR A 14 -19.27 11.04 0.73
C THR A 14 -19.14 9.61 0.21
N ALA A 15 -17.96 9.27 -0.28
CA ALA A 15 -17.57 7.95 -0.73
C ALA A 15 -16.36 7.44 0.05
N ILE A 16 -16.16 6.13 0.07
CA ILE A 16 -14.96 5.49 0.64
C ILE A 16 -14.28 4.61 -0.40
N LEU A 17 -12.95 4.55 -0.36
CA LEU A 17 -12.14 3.78 -1.30
C LEU A 17 -12.04 2.28 -0.93
N GLY A 18 -12.56 1.89 0.23
CA GLY A 18 -12.51 0.52 0.72
C GLY A 18 -11.19 0.17 1.41
N ARG A 19 -10.91 -1.12 1.56
CA ARG A 19 -9.70 -1.63 2.24
C ARG A 19 -8.46 -1.10 1.51
N GLY A 20 -7.50 -0.55 2.27
CA GLY A 20 -6.31 0.08 1.70
C GLY A 20 -6.52 1.51 1.20
N GLY A 21 -7.70 2.09 1.37
CA GLY A 21 -8.05 3.38 0.79
C GLY A 21 -7.12 4.54 1.19
N SER A 22 -6.49 4.48 2.37
CA SER A 22 -5.49 5.49 2.76
C SER A 22 -4.21 5.38 1.94
N ASP A 23 -3.75 4.17 1.64
CA ASP A 23 -2.57 3.92 0.79
C ASP A 23 -2.87 4.34 -0.65
N THR A 24 -4.07 3.99 -1.15
CA THR A 24 -4.56 4.46 -2.45
C THR A 24 -4.59 6.00 -2.52
N SER A 25 -5.06 6.66 -1.46
CA SER A 25 -5.09 8.13 -1.39
C SER A 25 -3.68 8.72 -1.43
N ALA A 26 -2.73 8.15 -0.68
CA ALA A 26 -1.35 8.59 -0.66
C ALA A 26 -0.68 8.42 -2.04
N ALA A 27 -0.89 7.29 -2.71
CA ALA A 27 -0.40 7.05 -4.06
C ALA A 27 -0.98 8.07 -5.06
N TYR A 28 -2.29 8.33 -4.98
CA TYR A 28 -2.96 9.30 -5.87
C TYR A 28 -2.46 10.73 -5.66
N PHE A 29 -2.30 11.16 -4.40
CA PHE A 29 -1.71 12.47 -4.10
C PHE A 29 -0.26 12.55 -4.57
N GLY A 30 0.54 11.50 -4.38
CA GLY A 30 1.92 11.46 -4.87
C GLY A 30 1.99 11.68 -6.38
N ALA A 31 1.13 11.01 -7.15
CA ALA A 31 1.05 11.18 -8.59
C ALA A 31 0.62 12.61 -9.00
N LEU A 32 -0.46 13.14 -8.40
CA LEU A 32 -0.97 14.48 -8.73
C LEU A 32 -0.01 15.61 -8.36
N LEU A 33 0.76 15.44 -7.28
CA LEU A 33 1.70 16.45 -6.79
C LEU A 33 3.10 16.30 -7.41
N GLY A 34 3.33 15.28 -8.25
CA GLY A 34 4.66 14.98 -8.81
C GLY A 34 5.69 14.63 -7.73
N ALA A 35 5.28 13.92 -6.68
CA ALA A 35 6.16 13.52 -5.60
C ALA A 35 7.23 12.54 -6.09
N SER A 36 8.46 12.70 -5.61
CA SER A 36 9.56 11.80 -5.95
C SER A 36 9.43 10.40 -5.32
N ARG A 37 8.67 10.28 -4.21
CA ARG A 37 8.34 9.02 -3.55
C ARG A 37 7.10 9.14 -2.67
N VAL A 38 6.45 8.01 -2.40
CA VAL A 38 5.39 7.85 -1.41
C VAL A 38 5.89 6.86 -0.35
N GLU A 39 5.73 7.21 0.92
CA GLU A 39 6.16 6.38 2.05
C GLU A 39 4.93 5.92 2.84
N ILE A 40 4.71 4.61 2.91
CA ILE A 40 3.66 4.00 3.72
C ILE A 40 4.31 3.49 5.01
N TRP A 41 3.87 4.04 6.13
CA TRP A 41 4.37 3.70 7.46
C TRP A 41 3.40 2.72 8.13
N THR A 42 3.89 1.54 8.47
CA THR A 42 3.10 0.44 9.04
C THR A 42 3.78 -0.14 10.28
N ASP A 43 3.13 -1.11 10.93
CA ASP A 43 3.62 -1.77 12.14
C ASP A 43 4.59 -2.94 11.87
N VAL A 44 4.77 -3.31 10.59
CA VAL A 44 5.75 -4.29 10.15
C VAL A 44 7.00 -3.58 9.56
N PRO A 45 8.19 -4.18 9.69
CA PRO A 45 9.43 -3.55 9.19
C PRO A 45 9.54 -3.53 7.66
N GLY A 46 8.62 -4.18 6.95
CA GLY A 46 8.56 -4.25 5.49
C GLY A 46 8.03 -5.58 4.99
N MET A 47 8.30 -5.89 3.73
CA MET A 47 7.93 -7.15 3.11
C MET A 47 9.03 -8.20 3.27
N PHE A 48 8.63 -9.45 3.45
CA PHE A 48 9.54 -10.60 3.53
C PHE A 48 9.33 -11.51 2.31
N SER A 49 10.34 -12.31 1.97
CA SER A 49 10.27 -13.28 0.86
C SER A 49 9.23 -14.39 1.05
N ALA A 50 8.80 -14.61 2.30
CA ALA A 50 7.73 -15.51 2.71
C ALA A 50 7.23 -15.07 4.10
N ASN A 51 6.15 -15.66 4.63
CA ASN A 51 5.73 -15.39 6.01
C ASN A 51 6.82 -15.87 6.99
N PRO A 52 7.50 -14.98 7.74
CA PRO A 52 8.59 -15.37 8.63
C PRO A 52 8.14 -16.23 9.82
N LYS A 53 6.82 -16.29 10.10
CA LYS A 53 6.27 -17.21 11.11
C LYS A 53 6.25 -18.66 10.65
N ASP A 54 6.15 -18.88 9.34
CA ASP A 54 6.04 -20.22 8.75
C ASP A 54 7.39 -20.66 8.13
N VAL A 55 8.20 -19.71 7.66
CA VAL A 55 9.50 -19.94 7.03
C VAL A 55 10.58 -19.16 7.80
N PRO A 56 11.35 -19.82 8.68
CA PRO A 56 12.36 -19.16 9.52
C PRO A 56 13.46 -18.43 8.73
N ASP A 57 13.78 -18.93 7.54
CA ASP A 57 14.80 -18.34 6.64
C ASP A 57 14.24 -17.22 5.76
N ALA A 58 13.00 -16.77 5.98
CA ALA A 58 12.41 -15.67 5.23
C ALA A 58 13.22 -14.38 5.45
N ARG A 59 13.62 -13.75 4.35
CA ARG A 59 14.46 -12.55 4.38
C ARG A 59 13.63 -11.30 4.14
N LEU A 60 14.00 -10.21 4.81
CA LEU A 60 13.46 -8.88 4.54
C LEU A 60 13.86 -8.43 3.12
N LEU A 61 12.89 -7.95 2.36
CA LEU A 61 13.06 -7.45 1.01
C LEU A 61 13.35 -5.94 1.09
N THR A 62 14.55 -5.54 0.65
CA THR A 62 14.99 -4.13 0.70
C THR A 62 14.58 -3.34 -0.54
N ARG A 63 14.31 -4.04 -1.65
CA ARG A 63 13.81 -3.46 -2.90
C ARG A 63 12.98 -4.51 -3.63
N LEU A 64 11.87 -4.06 -4.19
CA LEU A 64 10.99 -4.82 -5.08
C LEU A 64 10.68 -3.95 -6.27
N ASP A 65 10.58 -4.56 -7.44
CA ASP A 65 9.92 -3.89 -8.54
C ASP A 65 8.39 -3.94 -8.40
N TYR A 66 7.68 -3.16 -9.22
CA TYR A 66 6.23 -3.06 -9.15
C TYR A 66 5.54 -4.41 -9.44
N TYR A 67 6.06 -5.19 -10.39
CA TYR A 67 5.45 -6.46 -10.79
C TYR A 67 5.63 -7.53 -9.72
N GLU A 68 6.81 -7.62 -9.12
CA GLU A 68 7.08 -8.50 -7.97
C GLU A 68 6.17 -8.14 -6.79
N ALA A 69 6.04 -6.84 -6.46
CA ALA A 69 5.16 -6.38 -5.40
C ALA A 69 3.68 -6.68 -5.71
N GLN A 70 3.27 -6.53 -6.97
CA GLN A 70 1.91 -6.85 -7.41
C GLN A 70 1.59 -8.34 -7.25
N GLU A 71 2.50 -9.23 -7.68
CA GLU A 71 2.34 -10.68 -7.50
C GLU A 71 2.26 -11.07 -6.01
N ILE A 72 3.07 -10.44 -5.16
CA ILE A 72 3.02 -10.65 -3.70
C ILE A 72 1.66 -10.20 -3.12
N ALA A 73 1.15 -9.04 -3.57
CA ALA A 73 -0.13 -8.52 -3.10
C ALA A 73 -1.31 -9.40 -3.56
N THR A 74 -1.32 -9.88 -4.80
CA THR A 74 -2.40 -10.72 -5.35
C THR A 74 -2.41 -12.13 -4.76
N THR A 75 -1.25 -12.65 -4.37
CA THR A 75 -1.11 -13.98 -3.72
C THR A 75 -1.46 -13.99 -2.24
N GLY A 76 -1.92 -12.86 -1.68
CA GLY A 76 -2.51 -12.78 -0.34
C GLY A 76 -1.62 -12.14 0.73
N ALA A 77 -0.53 -11.46 0.34
CA ALA A 77 0.20 -10.63 1.28
C ALA A 77 -0.66 -9.44 1.72
N LYS A 78 -1.07 -9.43 2.99
CA LYS A 78 -1.90 -8.37 3.60
C LYS A 78 -1.16 -7.03 3.81
N VAL A 79 0.04 -6.88 3.26
CA VAL A 79 0.96 -5.78 3.56
C VAL A 79 0.78 -4.62 2.58
N LEU A 80 0.22 -4.87 1.39
CA LEU A 80 -0.03 -3.86 0.36
C LEU A 80 -1.45 -3.97 -0.17
N HIS A 81 -2.03 -2.82 -0.50
CA HIS A 81 -3.33 -2.67 -1.14
C HIS A 81 -3.22 -1.78 -2.38
#